data_AF-A0A2G5T6U7-F1
#
_entry.id   AF-A0A2G5T6U7-F1
#
_cell.length_a   1.000
_cell.length_b   1.000
_cell.length_c   1.000
_cell.angle_alpha   90.00
_cell.angle_beta   90.00
_cell.angle_gamma   90.00
#
_symmetry.space_group_name_H-M   'P 1'
#
loop_
_entity.id
_entity.type
_entity.pdbx_description
1 polymer ?
#
loop_
_entity_poly.entity_id
_entity_poly.type
_entity_poly.pdbx_seq_one_letter_code
_entity_poly.pdbx_strand_id
1 'polypeptide(L)'
;MVVNLDLTEKTIDCFNGCAKKGNYEKFVVENQEFIRTLSDNLKKVKFPVEEIISNMVSQNCKFYIDYLTKWNPREPHLVVPGTTLLERYTPRFVNDLKQAISTRNWDKFYSEYYPTADFMISEARNQGVLNFQIEKGSGIFESFHERDFVVDSMQSSTNDGMRVYPRTPLETKKSIEMILKDQLISDIDHRIKLQADNMKKTFQKDWEENVEKFMLEIEDSVGHAIETNEAKKTELENTRKATSTEKKIDKICGELRNEQNDANKRMEDKLNNLIEMFNQTMLKYVVMPTLKTNFITFSTITKSPEPTIETFDQELRNDKISNGTVIENQNVSIAKLESITEANSPDETDQVDREVNERVVDSTRANQEQQVDE
;
A
#
# COMPACT_ATOMS: atom_id res chain seq x y z
N MET A 1 -20.22 -26.01 11.97
CA MET A 1 -21.45 -25.65 12.69
C MET A 1 -21.98 -24.38 12.04
N VAL A 2 -23.20 -24.42 11.49
CA VAL A 2 -23.83 -23.24 10.84
C VAL A 2 -24.21 -22.25 11.94
N VAL A 3 -23.89 -20.97 11.76
CA VAL A 3 -24.31 -19.90 12.69
C VAL A 3 -25.65 -19.36 12.22
N ASN A 4 -26.65 -19.29 13.10
CA ASN A 4 -27.91 -18.59 12.80
C ASN A 4 -27.76 -17.11 13.18
N LEU A 5 -28.18 -16.22 12.30
CA LEU A 5 -28.12 -14.79 12.54
C LEU A 5 -29.33 -14.09 11.95
N ASP A 6 -30.06 -13.38 12.81
CA ASP A 6 -31.33 -12.75 12.44
C ASP A 6 -31.16 -11.22 12.40
N LEU A 7 -31.49 -10.62 11.26
CA LEU A 7 -31.68 -9.18 11.13
C LEU A 7 -33.09 -8.82 11.61
N THR A 8 -33.19 -8.50 12.90
CA THR A 8 -34.48 -8.21 13.56
C THR A 8 -35.05 -6.84 13.16
N GLU A 9 -36.37 -6.67 13.29
CA GLU A 9 -37.00 -5.36 13.08
C GLU A 9 -36.44 -4.30 14.03
N LYS A 10 -36.11 -4.68 15.27
CA LYS A 10 -35.48 -3.78 16.24
C LYS A 10 -34.12 -3.25 15.76
N THR A 11 -33.31 -4.10 15.14
CA THR A 11 -32.02 -3.71 14.57
C THR A 11 -32.20 -2.76 13.38
N ILE A 12 -33.16 -3.06 12.50
CA ILE A 12 -33.52 -2.21 11.35
C ILE A 12 -34.03 -0.84 11.83
N ASP A 13 -34.94 -0.81 12.81
CA ASP A 13 -35.49 0.42 13.37
C ASP A 13 -34.44 1.27 14.08
N CYS A 14 -33.50 0.62 14.79
CA CYS A 14 -32.37 1.31 15.40
C CYS A 14 -31.50 1.98 14.33
N PHE A 15 -31.19 1.29 13.24
CA PHE A 15 -30.45 1.86 12.11
C PHE A 15 -31.21 3.04 11.48
N ASN A 16 -32.48 2.87 11.16
CA ASN A 16 -33.32 3.91 10.56
C ASN A 16 -33.46 5.15 11.47
N GLY A 17 -33.56 4.94 12.78
CA GLY A 17 -33.57 6.01 13.78
C GLY A 17 -32.25 6.79 13.82
N CYS A 18 -31.11 6.10 13.66
CA CYS A 18 -29.79 6.70 13.58
C CYS A 18 -29.57 7.46 12.26
N ALA A 19 -30.03 6.89 11.14
CA ALA A 19 -29.93 7.51 9.82
C ALA A 19 -30.60 8.89 9.77
N LYS A 20 -31.82 9.01 10.32
CA LYS A 20 -32.53 10.29 10.43
C LYS A 20 -31.74 11.36 11.21
N LYS A 21 -30.99 10.94 12.22
CA LYS A 21 -30.17 11.82 13.07
C LYS A 21 -28.78 12.10 12.48
N GLY A 22 -28.29 11.23 11.61
CA GLY A 22 -26.91 11.27 11.12
C GLY A 22 -25.87 10.92 12.19
N ASN A 23 -26.27 10.18 13.23
CA ASN A 23 -25.36 9.63 14.25
C ASN A 23 -25.68 8.15 14.46
N TYR A 24 -24.71 7.28 14.15
CA TYR A 24 -24.84 5.82 14.19
C TYR A 24 -24.15 5.16 15.39
N GLU A 25 -23.58 5.93 16.34
CA GLU A 25 -22.94 5.39 17.54
C GLU A 25 -23.90 4.48 18.32
N LYS A 26 -25.15 4.93 18.49
CA LYS A 26 -26.19 4.16 19.17
C LYS A 26 -26.42 2.80 18.48
N PHE A 27 -26.50 2.77 17.15
CA PHE A 27 -26.70 1.55 16.39
C PHE A 27 -25.56 0.56 16.61
N VAL A 28 -24.31 1.03 16.55
CA VAL A 28 -23.12 0.19 16.74
C VAL A 28 -23.05 -0.39 18.15
N VAL A 29 -23.36 0.42 19.17
CA VAL A 29 -23.35 -0.03 20.58
C VAL A 29 -24.47 -1.03 20.85
N GLU A 30 -25.70 -0.75 20.44
CA GLU A 30 -26.85 -1.61 20.75
C GLU A 30 -26.86 -2.93 19.97
N ASN A 31 -26.18 -2.99 18.82
CA ASN A 31 -26.16 -4.16 17.94
C ASN A 31 -24.75 -4.76 17.78
N GLN A 32 -23.85 -4.52 18.74
CA GLN A 32 -22.45 -4.95 18.67
C GLN A 32 -22.29 -6.46 18.47
N GLU A 33 -23.12 -7.26 19.16
CA GLU A 33 -23.06 -8.73 19.05
C GLU A 33 -23.49 -9.21 17.66
N PHE A 34 -24.55 -8.63 17.10
CA PHE A 34 -24.99 -8.89 15.73
C PHE A 34 -23.87 -8.54 14.73
N ILE A 35 -23.30 -7.33 14.83
CA ILE A 35 -22.23 -6.85 13.95
C ILE A 35 -20.99 -7.75 14.04
N ARG A 36 -20.57 -8.13 15.25
CA ARG A 36 -19.43 -9.01 15.47
C ARG A 36 -19.68 -10.38 14.84
N THR A 37 -20.83 -10.98 15.11
CA THR A 37 -21.20 -12.30 14.58
C THR A 37 -21.28 -12.29 13.06
N LEU A 38 -21.85 -11.24 12.47
CA LEU A 38 -21.88 -11.05 11.03
C LEU A 38 -20.47 -10.98 10.45
N SER A 39 -19.64 -10.07 10.98
CA SER A 39 -18.27 -9.85 10.47
C SER A 39 -17.37 -11.08 10.64
N ASP A 40 -17.48 -11.81 11.74
CA ASP A 40 -16.64 -12.98 12.02
C ASP A 40 -17.01 -14.20 11.19
N ASN A 41 -18.25 -14.29 10.71
CA ASN A 41 -18.69 -15.42 9.89
C ASN A 41 -18.65 -15.10 8.40
N LEU A 42 -18.96 -13.87 7.98
CA LEU A 42 -18.84 -13.48 6.57
C LEU A 42 -17.43 -13.67 6.01
N LYS A 43 -16.38 -13.37 6.80
CA LYS A 43 -14.97 -13.59 6.37
C LYS A 43 -14.63 -15.05 6.03
N LYS A 44 -15.45 -16.01 6.49
CA LYS A 44 -15.27 -17.45 6.22
C LYS A 44 -15.97 -17.91 4.94
N VAL A 45 -16.85 -17.09 4.38
CA VAL A 45 -17.56 -17.37 3.13
C VAL A 45 -16.59 -17.12 1.97
N LYS A 46 -16.52 -18.07 1.03
CA LYS A 46 -15.69 -17.97 -0.15
C LYS A 46 -16.53 -17.45 -1.31
N PHE A 47 -16.18 -16.29 -1.83
CA PHE A 47 -16.84 -15.72 -3.00
C PHE A 47 -16.04 -16.04 -4.28
N PRO A 48 -16.72 -16.13 -5.44
CA PRO A 48 -16.03 -16.14 -6.74
C PRO A 48 -15.09 -14.92 -6.88
N VAL A 49 -14.02 -15.07 -7.66
CA VAL A 49 -12.96 -14.04 -7.76
C VAL A 49 -13.48 -12.77 -8.45
N GLU A 50 -14.41 -12.96 -9.39
CA GLU A 50 -15.12 -11.92 -10.12
C GLU A 50 -16.06 -11.08 -9.23
N GLU A 51 -16.49 -11.61 -8.09
CA GLU A 51 -17.41 -10.96 -7.15
C GLU A 51 -16.65 -10.05 -6.17
N ILE A 52 -15.99 -9.04 -6.72
CA ILE A 52 -15.07 -8.15 -5.98
C ILE A 52 -15.76 -7.48 -4.78
N ILE A 53 -16.98 -6.95 -4.96
CA ILE A 53 -17.70 -6.26 -3.87
C ILE A 53 -18.01 -7.25 -2.75
N SER A 54 -18.59 -8.40 -3.06
CA SER A 54 -18.94 -9.45 -2.09
C SER A 54 -17.72 -9.91 -1.31
N ASN A 55 -16.61 -10.17 -2.02
CA ASN A 55 -15.35 -10.56 -1.41
C ASN A 55 -14.81 -9.45 -0.49
N MET A 56 -14.72 -8.20 -0.97
CA MET A 56 -14.21 -7.09 -0.18
C MET A 56 -15.09 -6.78 1.04
N VAL A 57 -16.42 -6.79 0.89
CA VAL A 57 -17.37 -6.59 2.00
C VAL A 57 -17.24 -7.68 3.05
N SER A 58 -17.12 -8.94 2.64
CA SER A 58 -17.01 -10.06 3.59
C SER A 58 -15.72 -10.01 4.42
N GLN A 59 -14.58 -9.71 3.79
CA GLN A 59 -13.28 -9.68 4.46
C GLN A 59 -13.11 -8.43 5.35
N ASN A 60 -13.83 -7.34 5.03
CA ASN A 60 -13.62 -6.03 5.64
C ASN A 60 -14.90 -5.46 6.28
N CYS A 61 -15.88 -6.30 6.61
CA CYS A 61 -17.20 -5.90 7.10
C CYS A 61 -17.13 -4.85 8.23
N LYS A 62 -16.23 -5.06 9.21
CA LYS A 62 -15.98 -4.11 10.31
C LYS A 62 -15.65 -2.69 9.83
N PHE A 63 -14.86 -2.55 8.77
CA PHE A 63 -14.44 -1.23 8.27
C PHE A 63 -15.59 -0.45 7.64
N TYR A 64 -16.59 -1.12 7.06
CA TYR A 64 -17.80 -0.47 6.59
C TYR A 64 -18.67 0.06 7.74
N ILE A 65 -18.69 -0.65 8.88
CA ILE A 65 -19.32 -0.16 10.11
C ILE A 65 -18.54 1.03 10.70
N ASP A 66 -17.21 1.01 10.61
CA ASP A 66 -16.38 2.14 11.04
C ASP A 66 -16.68 3.42 10.24
N TYR A 67 -17.03 3.35 8.95
CA TYR A 67 -17.51 4.52 8.19
C TYR A 67 -18.74 5.17 8.82
N LEU A 68 -19.65 4.39 9.40
CA LEU A 68 -20.86 4.93 10.03
C LEU A 68 -20.56 5.81 11.25
N THR A 69 -19.44 5.57 11.93
CA THR A 69 -19.12 6.23 13.21
C THR A 69 -17.92 7.17 13.15
N LYS A 70 -16.95 6.89 12.28
CA LYS A 70 -15.66 7.60 12.24
C LYS A 70 -15.55 8.56 11.06
N TRP A 71 -16.30 8.34 9.97
CA TRP A 71 -16.20 9.21 8.80
C TRP A 71 -16.97 10.51 9.03
N ASN A 72 -16.32 11.65 8.74
CA ASN A 72 -16.89 12.98 8.92
C ASN A 72 -17.36 13.55 7.58
N PRO A 73 -18.68 13.72 7.34
CA PRO A 73 -19.19 14.29 6.09
C PRO A 73 -18.73 15.72 5.82
N ARG A 74 -18.27 16.46 6.84
CA ARG A 74 -17.73 17.82 6.70
C ARG A 74 -16.33 17.85 6.11
N GLU A 75 -15.63 16.71 6.18
CA GLU A 75 -14.26 16.54 5.71
C GLU A 75 -14.20 15.32 4.76
N PRO A 76 -14.87 15.42 3.60
CA PRO A 76 -15.12 14.26 2.74
C PRO A 76 -13.85 13.60 2.17
N HIS A 77 -12.74 14.35 2.16
CA HIS A 77 -11.43 13.89 1.70
C HIS A 77 -10.68 13.04 2.73
N LEU A 78 -11.12 13.01 3.99
CA LEU A 78 -10.49 12.19 5.01
C LEU A 78 -10.88 10.72 4.83
N VAL A 79 -9.84 9.88 4.78
CA VAL A 79 -9.95 8.43 4.76
C VAL A 79 -10.04 7.94 6.20
N VAL A 80 -10.95 7.00 6.46
CA VAL A 80 -11.03 6.36 7.78
C VAL A 80 -9.77 5.50 7.98
N PRO A 81 -9.04 5.61 9.10
CA PRO A 81 -7.84 4.81 9.31
C PRO A 81 -8.10 3.31 9.15
N GLY A 82 -7.28 2.64 8.34
CA GLY A 82 -7.43 1.21 8.02
C GLY A 82 -8.32 0.89 6.83
N THR A 83 -8.97 1.87 6.19
CA THR A 83 -9.90 1.62 5.06
C THR A 83 -9.30 1.90 3.67
N THR A 84 -8.01 2.20 3.57
CA THR A 84 -7.33 2.52 2.31
C THR A 84 -7.51 1.45 1.23
N LEU A 85 -7.53 0.17 1.64
CA LEU A 85 -7.77 -0.95 0.71
C LEU A 85 -9.21 -0.90 0.15
N LEU A 86 -10.21 -0.55 0.97
CA LEU A 86 -11.59 -0.44 0.52
C LEU A 86 -11.76 0.69 -0.49
N GLU A 87 -11.12 1.84 -0.24
CA GLU A 87 -11.15 2.98 -1.17
C GLU A 87 -10.49 2.62 -2.50
N ARG A 88 -9.44 1.78 -2.47
CA ARG A 88 -8.72 1.35 -3.67
C ARG A 88 -9.47 0.30 -4.50
N TYR A 89 -10.01 -0.74 -3.87
CA TYR A 89 -10.58 -1.89 -4.58
C TYR A 89 -12.09 -1.79 -4.80
N THR A 90 -12.79 -0.99 -3.99
CA THR A 90 -14.24 -0.77 -4.10
C THR A 90 -14.59 0.73 -4.04
N PRO A 91 -13.95 1.59 -4.86
CA PRO A 91 -14.11 3.04 -4.76
C PRO A 91 -15.56 3.50 -4.94
N ARG A 92 -16.29 2.87 -5.88
CA ARG A 92 -17.70 3.21 -6.14
C ARG A 92 -18.59 2.90 -4.93
N PHE A 93 -18.48 1.70 -4.37
CA PHE A 93 -19.23 1.31 -3.18
C PHE A 93 -18.95 2.22 -1.99
N VAL A 94 -17.68 2.54 -1.74
CA VAL A 94 -17.30 3.45 -0.65
C VAL A 94 -17.85 4.85 -0.88
N ASN A 95 -17.80 5.37 -2.11
CA ASN A 95 -18.36 6.69 -2.43
C ASN A 95 -19.87 6.73 -2.27
N ASP A 96 -20.58 5.69 -2.72
CA ASP A 96 -22.03 5.59 -2.55
C ASP A 96 -22.40 5.46 -1.05
N LEU A 97 -21.59 4.76 -0.24
CA LEU A 97 -21.74 4.69 1.22
C LEU A 97 -21.55 6.06 1.88
N LYS A 98 -20.46 6.78 1.53
CA LYS A 98 -20.20 8.15 1.99
C LYS A 98 -21.35 9.08 1.61
N GLN A 99 -21.88 8.93 0.40
CA GLN A 99 -23.04 9.71 -0.07
C GLN A 99 -24.30 9.41 0.75
N ALA A 100 -24.59 8.13 1.03
CA ALA A 100 -25.74 7.72 1.84
C ALA A 100 -25.66 8.28 3.26
N ILE A 101 -24.47 8.21 3.89
CA ILE A 101 -24.23 8.78 5.22
C ILE A 101 -24.42 10.31 5.21
N SER A 102 -23.82 10.99 4.23
CA SER A 102 -23.85 12.45 4.13
C SER A 102 -25.27 12.99 3.89
N THR A 103 -26.00 12.38 2.94
CA THR A 103 -27.36 12.79 2.57
C THR A 103 -28.42 12.26 3.53
N ARG A 104 -28.07 11.28 4.39
CA ARG A 104 -28.99 10.54 5.25
C ARG A 104 -30.09 9.82 4.47
N ASN A 105 -29.87 9.60 3.18
CA ASN A 105 -30.77 8.88 2.30
C ASN A 105 -30.11 7.58 1.88
N TRP A 106 -30.67 6.47 2.36
CA TRP A 106 -30.17 5.12 2.10
C TRP A 106 -30.88 4.42 0.95
N ASP A 107 -31.94 5.00 0.39
CA ASP A 107 -32.81 4.32 -0.58
C ASP A 107 -32.02 3.94 -1.84
N LYS A 108 -31.24 4.89 -2.38
CA LYS A 108 -30.39 4.63 -3.56
C LYS A 108 -29.32 3.59 -3.28
N PHE A 109 -28.66 3.70 -2.12
CA PHE A 109 -27.62 2.75 -1.71
C PHE A 109 -28.21 1.34 -1.55
N TYR A 110 -29.36 1.25 -0.90
CA TYR A 110 -30.10 0.01 -0.74
C TYR A 110 -30.49 -0.60 -2.10
N SER A 111 -31.12 0.18 -2.98
CA SER A 111 -31.57 -0.31 -4.29
C SER A 111 -30.41 -0.82 -5.16
N GLU A 112 -29.24 -0.20 -5.07
CA GLU A 112 -28.06 -0.60 -5.84
C GLU A 112 -27.42 -1.88 -5.30
N TYR A 113 -27.37 -2.06 -3.97
CA TYR A 113 -26.55 -3.09 -3.33
C TYR A 113 -27.32 -4.24 -2.65
N TYR A 114 -28.65 -4.17 -2.53
CA TYR A 114 -29.42 -5.31 -2.01
C TYR A 114 -29.25 -6.59 -2.85
N PRO A 115 -29.10 -6.56 -4.20
CA PRO A 115 -28.88 -7.80 -4.96
C PRO A 115 -27.56 -8.46 -4.59
N THR A 116 -26.51 -7.65 -4.34
CA THR A 116 -25.22 -8.15 -3.84
C THR A 116 -25.37 -8.74 -2.44
N ALA A 117 -26.15 -8.11 -1.56
CA ALA A 117 -26.42 -8.65 -0.23
C ALA A 117 -27.15 -10.00 -0.29
N ASP A 118 -28.15 -10.14 -1.17
CA ASP A 118 -28.87 -11.39 -1.40
C ASP A 118 -27.97 -12.50 -1.93
N PHE A 119 -27.10 -12.17 -2.89
CA PHE A 119 -26.06 -13.07 -3.35
C PHE A 119 -25.15 -13.53 -2.20
N MET A 120 -24.70 -12.59 -1.36
CA MET A 120 -23.85 -12.91 -0.21
C MET A 120 -24.54 -13.83 0.80
N ILE A 121 -25.82 -13.61 1.07
CA ILE A 121 -26.63 -14.45 1.95
C ILE A 121 -26.77 -15.87 1.38
N SER A 122 -27.10 -15.97 0.09
CA SER A 122 -27.23 -17.25 -0.62
C SER A 122 -25.93 -18.06 -0.55
N GLU A 123 -24.79 -17.45 -0.87
CA GLU A 123 -23.48 -18.11 -0.80
C GLU A 123 -23.11 -18.56 0.61
N ALA A 124 -23.36 -17.71 1.62
CA ALA A 124 -23.07 -18.05 3.00
C ALA A 124 -23.90 -19.26 3.49
N ARG A 125 -25.14 -19.39 3.01
CA ARG A 125 -26.01 -20.55 3.26
C ARG A 125 -25.55 -21.79 2.53
N ASN A 126 -25.27 -21.68 1.23
CA ASN A 126 -24.81 -22.80 0.39
C ASN A 126 -23.55 -23.45 0.97
N GLN A 127 -22.67 -22.64 1.57
CA GLN A 127 -21.45 -23.10 2.20
C GLN A 127 -21.63 -23.56 3.66
N GLY A 128 -22.84 -23.46 4.23
CA GLY A 128 -23.13 -23.83 5.61
C GLY A 128 -22.37 -22.97 6.65
N VAL A 129 -22.04 -21.73 6.29
CA VAL A 129 -21.30 -20.80 7.17
C VAL A 129 -22.28 -20.02 8.03
N LEU A 130 -23.29 -19.42 7.40
CA LEU A 130 -24.25 -18.52 8.04
C LEU A 130 -25.64 -18.78 7.48
N ASN A 131 -26.61 -19.00 8.36
CA ASN A 131 -28.02 -18.96 8.03
C ASN A 131 -28.57 -17.58 8.43
N PHE A 132 -28.58 -16.65 7.48
CA PHE A 132 -28.95 -15.25 7.71
C PHE A 132 -30.42 -14.99 7.40
N GLN A 133 -31.23 -14.67 8.41
CA GLN A 133 -32.66 -14.45 8.25
C GLN A 133 -33.04 -12.99 8.45
N ILE A 134 -34.08 -12.53 7.79
CA ILE A 134 -34.56 -11.15 7.86
C ILE A 134 -35.97 -11.15 8.43
N GLU A 135 -36.16 -10.44 9.54
CA GLU A 135 -37.46 -10.31 10.19
C GLU A 135 -38.24 -9.12 9.62
N LYS A 136 -39.51 -9.33 9.28
CA LYS A 136 -40.44 -8.25 8.93
C LYS A 136 -41.88 -8.63 9.32
N GLY A 137 -42.47 -7.86 10.24
CA GLY A 137 -43.78 -8.15 10.81
C GLY A 137 -43.82 -9.52 11.49
N SER A 138 -44.65 -10.42 10.96
CA SER A 138 -44.72 -11.83 11.42
C SER A 138 -43.95 -12.80 10.51
N GLY A 139 -43.31 -12.29 9.46
CA GLY A 139 -42.58 -13.08 8.48
C GLY A 139 -41.08 -13.12 8.76
N ILE A 140 -40.47 -14.23 8.35
CA ILE A 140 -39.03 -14.43 8.29
C ILE A 140 -38.69 -14.73 6.84
N PHE A 141 -37.73 -13.99 6.30
CA PHE A 141 -37.37 -14.03 4.88
C PHE A 141 -35.93 -14.45 4.71
N GLU A 142 -35.67 -15.14 3.60
CA GLU A 142 -34.33 -15.62 3.28
C GLU A 142 -33.52 -14.59 2.48
N SER A 143 -34.18 -13.60 1.87
CA SER A 143 -33.53 -12.55 1.08
C SER A 143 -34.26 -11.21 1.24
N PHE A 144 -33.56 -10.13 0.95
CA PHE A 144 -34.11 -8.78 0.83
C PHE A 144 -35.15 -8.74 -0.30
N HIS A 145 -34.86 -9.36 -1.45
CA HIS A 145 -35.80 -9.46 -2.57
C HIS A 145 -37.14 -10.10 -2.18
N GLU A 146 -37.11 -11.25 -1.50
CA GLU A 146 -38.32 -11.95 -1.07
C GLU A 146 -39.14 -11.12 -0.08
N ARG A 147 -38.45 -10.51 0.90
CA ARG A 147 -39.07 -9.63 1.89
C ARG A 147 -39.77 -8.44 1.24
N ASP A 148 -39.09 -7.77 0.30
CA ASP A 148 -39.61 -6.58 -0.36
C ASP A 148 -40.78 -6.93 -1.28
N PHE A 149 -40.70 -8.04 -2.02
CA PHE A 149 -41.80 -8.55 -2.85
C PHE A 149 -43.09 -8.76 -2.05
N VAL A 150 -42.97 -9.38 -0.86
CA VAL A 150 -44.13 -9.61 0.01
C VAL A 150 -44.68 -8.28 0.55
N VAL A 151 -43.82 -7.36 0.99
CA VAL A 151 -44.24 -6.04 1.49
C VAL A 151 -45.00 -5.25 0.42
N ASP A 152 -44.51 -5.22 -0.82
CA ASP A 152 -45.14 -4.50 -1.93
C ASP A 152 -46.49 -5.12 -2.32
N SER A 153 -46.59 -6.45 -2.29
CA SER A 153 -47.84 -7.17 -2.56
C SER A 153 -48.93 -6.86 -1.53
N MET A 154 -48.55 -6.76 -0.24
CA MET A 154 -49.46 -6.40 0.83
C MET A 154 -49.97 -4.97 0.67
N GLN A 155 -49.09 -4.01 0.35
CA GLN A 155 -49.46 -2.61 0.17
C GLN A 155 -50.42 -2.41 -1.01
N SER A 156 -50.18 -3.12 -2.12
CA SER A 156 -51.01 -3.05 -3.34
C SER A 156 -52.44 -3.55 -3.09
N SER A 157 -52.62 -4.57 -2.25
CA SER A 157 -53.95 -5.13 -1.94
C SER A 157 -54.87 -4.18 -1.16
N THR A 158 -54.30 -3.25 -0.40
CA THR A 158 -55.05 -2.32 0.45
C THR A 158 -55.67 -1.14 -0.31
N ASN A 159 -55.17 -0.85 -1.52
CA ASN A 159 -55.59 0.31 -2.32
C ASN A 159 -56.63 -0.02 -3.41
N ASP A 160 -56.93 -1.30 -3.65
CA ASP A 160 -57.97 -1.70 -4.60
C ASP A 160 -59.34 -1.70 -3.93
N GLY A 161 -59.82 -0.49 -3.64
CA GLY A 161 -61.17 -0.24 -3.19
C GLY A 161 -62.18 -0.70 -4.25
N MET A 162 -62.64 -1.94 -4.12
CA MET A 162 -64.01 -2.41 -4.37
C MET A 162 -64.77 -1.67 -5.50
N ARG A 163 -64.25 -1.65 -6.73
CA ARG A 163 -65.06 -1.26 -7.91
C ARG A 163 -65.86 -2.47 -8.39
N VAL A 164 -67.09 -2.57 -7.87
CA VAL A 164 -68.12 -3.50 -8.36
C VAL A 164 -68.51 -3.09 -9.78
N TYR A 165 -67.99 -3.80 -10.80
CA TYR A 165 -68.49 -3.67 -12.17
C TYR A 165 -69.62 -4.70 -12.44
N PRO A 166 -70.78 -4.26 -12.97
CA PRO A 166 -71.87 -5.14 -13.34
C PRO A 166 -71.52 -5.94 -14.61
N ARG A 167 -71.69 -7.26 -14.55
CA ARG A 167 -71.53 -8.18 -15.68
C ARG A 167 -72.71 -8.04 -16.66
N THR A 168 -72.42 -7.83 -17.94
CA THR A 168 -73.38 -8.05 -19.03
C THR A 168 -72.98 -9.25 -19.90
N PRO A 169 -73.96 -9.99 -20.48
CA PRO A 169 -73.72 -11.27 -21.13
C PRO A 169 -73.27 -11.15 -22.60
N LEU A 170 -72.48 -12.14 -23.00
CA LEU A 170 -71.88 -12.39 -24.32
C LEU A 170 -72.90 -12.49 -25.48
N GLU A 171 -72.57 -11.88 -26.62
CA GLU A 171 -73.08 -12.26 -27.94
C GLU A 171 -71.95 -12.66 -28.92
N THR A 172 -72.34 -13.52 -29.86
CA THR A 172 -71.61 -14.67 -30.39
C THR A 172 -70.86 -14.40 -31.71
N LYS A 173 -70.36 -13.17 -31.92
CA LYS A 173 -69.43 -12.84 -33.03
C LYS A 173 -67.95 -12.95 -32.66
N LYS A 174 -67.66 -13.14 -31.36
CA LYS A 174 -66.31 -13.04 -30.78
C LYS A 174 -65.38 -14.20 -31.13
N SER A 175 -65.89 -15.40 -31.45
CA SER A 175 -65.05 -16.60 -31.58
C SER A 175 -64.17 -16.64 -32.83
N ILE A 176 -64.62 -16.11 -33.97
CA ILE A 176 -63.79 -16.06 -35.20
C ILE A 176 -62.71 -14.98 -35.07
N GLU A 177 -63.04 -13.85 -34.45
CA GLU A 177 -62.08 -12.79 -34.14
C GLU A 177 -61.04 -13.24 -33.10
N MET A 178 -61.42 -14.14 -32.18
CA MET A 178 -60.50 -14.75 -31.21
C MET A 178 -59.46 -15.64 -31.90
N ILE A 179 -59.88 -16.51 -32.81
CA ILE A 179 -58.96 -17.43 -33.52
C ILE A 179 -57.95 -16.66 -34.39
N LEU A 180 -58.38 -15.58 -35.06
CA LEU A 180 -57.46 -14.74 -35.84
C LEU A 180 -56.49 -13.94 -34.96
N LYS A 181 -56.91 -13.54 -33.75
CA LYS A 181 -56.04 -12.87 -32.78
C LYS A 181 -54.98 -13.82 -32.24
N ASP A 182 -55.33 -15.07 -31.96
CA ASP A 182 -54.37 -16.06 -31.43
C ASP A 182 -53.26 -16.37 -32.45
N GLN A 183 -53.60 -16.48 -33.74
CA GLN A 183 -52.60 -16.67 -34.79
C GLN A 183 -51.67 -15.46 -34.93
N LEU A 184 -52.24 -14.24 -34.91
CA LEU A 184 -51.46 -13.00 -34.98
C LEU A 184 -50.54 -12.83 -33.76
N ILE A 185 -51.01 -13.19 -32.57
CA ILE A 185 -50.21 -13.16 -31.33
C ILE A 185 -49.04 -14.15 -31.43
N SER A 186 -49.28 -15.36 -31.94
CA SER A 186 -48.23 -16.35 -32.15
C SER A 186 -47.16 -15.87 -33.14
N ASP A 187 -47.56 -15.21 -34.23
CA ASP A 187 -46.62 -14.66 -35.22
C ASP A 187 -45.80 -13.49 -34.65
N ILE A 188 -46.42 -12.65 -33.82
CA ILE A 188 -45.75 -11.55 -33.12
C ILE A 188 -44.74 -12.11 -32.10
N ASP A 189 -45.13 -13.10 -31.31
CA ASP A 189 -44.25 -13.74 -30.31
C ASP A 189 -43.03 -14.39 -30.97
N HIS A 190 -43.25 -15.11 -32.07
CA HIS A 190 -42.16 -15.69 -32.85
C HIS A 190 -41.20 -14.61 -33.40
N ARG A 191 -41.73 -13.49 -33.91
CA ARG A 191 -40.89 -12.38 -34.40
C ARG A 191 -40.11 -11.71 -33.28
N ILE A 192 -40.72 -11.48 -32.12
CA ILE A 192 -40.05 -10.91 -30.95
C ILE A 192 -38.91 -11.84 -30.50
N LYS A 193 -39.18 -13.15 -30.42
CA LYS A 193 -38.18 -14.15 -30.05
C LYS A 193 -37.00 -14.18 -31.03
N LEU A 194 -37.27 -14.17 -32.33
CA LEU A 194 -36.23 -14.14 -33.36
C LEU A 194 -35.39 -12.85 -33.28
N GLN A 195 -36.03 -11.70 -33.02
CA GLN A 195 -35.32 -10.43 -32.84
C GLN A 195 -34.45 -10.45 -31.57
N ALA A 196 -34.95 -10.98 -30.47
CA ALA A 196 -34.21 -11.13 -29.22
C ALA A 196 -32.99 -12.06 -29.40
N ASP A 197 -33.14 -13.18 -30.11
CA ASP A 197 -32.04 -14.11 -30.41
C ASP A 197 -30.98 -13.45 -31.30
N ASN A 198 -31.38 -12.65 -32.28
CA ASN A 198 -30.45 -11.90 -33.12
C ASN A 198 -29.70 -10.82 -32.32
N MET A 199 -30.40 -10.06 -31.47
CA MET A 199 -29.76 -9.07 -30.59
C MET A 199 -28.80 -9.71 -29.59
N LYS A 200 -29.15 -10.89 -29.05
CA LYS A 200 -28.28 -11.66 -28.17
C LYS A 200 -27.01 -12.09 -28.89
N LYS A 201 -27.11 -12.58 -30.14
CA LYS A 201 -25.94 -12.98 -30.94
C LYS A 201 -25.04 -11.80 -31.28
N THR A 202 -25.60 -10.63 -31.64
CA THR A 202 -24.79 -9.44 -31.92
C THR A 202 -24.09 -8.94 -30.67
N PHE A 203 -24.81 -8.88 -29.54
CA PHE A 203 -24.21 -8.44 -28.27
C PHE A 203 -23.12 -9.39 -27.79
N GLN A 204 -23.34 -10.71 -27.92
CA GLN A 204 -22.33 -11.70 -27.58
C GLN A 204 -21.07 -11.54 -28.44
N LYS A 205 -21.24 -11.34 -29.75
CA LYS A 205 -20.10 -11.12 -30.66
C LYS A 205 -19.34 -9.84 -30.31
N ASP A 206 -20.04 -8.72 -30.12
CA ASP A 206 -19.42 -7.44 -29.75
C ASP A 206 -18.70 -7.54 -28.39
N TRP A 207 -19.26 -8.30 -27.45
CA TRP A 207 -18.62 -8.58 -26.17
C TRP A 207 -17.33 -9.40 -26.34
N GLU A 208 -17.37 -10.49 -27.11
CA GLU A 208 -16.20 -11.34 -27.39
C GLU A 208 -15.07 -10.53 -28.06
N GLU A 209 -15.38 -9.71 -29.07
CA GLU A 209 -14.40 -8.85 -29.75
C GLU A 209 -13.80 -7.79 -28.80
N ASN A 210 -14.61 -7.19 -27.93
CA ASN A 210 -14.12 -6.21 -26.96
C ASN A 210 -13.25 -6.86 -25.87
N VAL A 211 -13.61 -8.06 -25.42
CA VAL A 211 -12.79 -8.82 -24.45
C VAL A 211 -11.46 -9.21 -25.08
N GLU A 212 -11.45 -9.71 -26.31
CA GLU A 212 -10.21 -10.08 -27.02
C GLU A 212 -9.29 -8.86 -27.19
N LYS A 213 -9.84 -7.72 -27.61
CA LYS A 213 -9.09 -6.46 -27.71
C LYS A 213 -8.51 -6.02 -26.36
N PHE A 214 -9.31 -6.08 -25.29
CA PHE A 214 -8.86 -5.70 -23.95
C PHE A 214 -7.75 -6.63 -23.43
N MET A 215 -7.85 -7.94 -23.70
CA MET A 215 -6.82 -8.90 -23.33
C MET A 215 -5.49 -8.60 -24.04
N LEU A 216 -5.51 -8.26 -25.33
CA LEU A 216 -4.32 -7.85 -26.08
C LEU A 216 -3.69 -6.56 -25.51
N GLU A 217 -4.50 -5.57 -25.13
CA GLU A 217 -4.01 -4.34 -24.50
C GLU A 217 -3.35 -4.60 -23.14
N ILE A 218 -3.88 -5.55 -22.35
CA ILE A 218 -3.26 -5.99 -21.10
C ILE A 218 -1.95 -6.71 -21.36
N GLU A 219 -1.91 -7.64 -22.32
CA GLU A 219 -0.69 -8.39 -22.67
C GLU A 219 0.43 -7.44 -23.10
N ASP A 220 0.15 -6.45 -23.94
CA ASP A 220 1.10 -5.43 -24.37
C ASP A 220 1.58 -4.57 -23.19
N SER A 221 0.65 -4.12 -22.33
CA SER A 221 1.00 -3.31 -21.15
C SER A 221 1.84 -4.08 -20.14
N VAL A 222 1.54 -5.36 -19.91
CA VAL A 222 2.29 -6.23 -19.00
C VAL A 222 3.65 -6.57 -19.59
N GLY A 223 3.72 -6.85 -20.90
CA GLY A 223 4.97 -7.07 -21.62
C GLY A 223 5.94 -5.89 -21.47
N HIS A 224 5.47 -4.67 -21.73
CA HIS A 224 6.28 -3.46 -21.55
C HIS A 224 6.75 -3.29 -20.09
N ALA A 225 5.90 -3.59 -19.11
CA ALA A 225 6.26 -3.48 -17.70
C ALA A 225 7.35 -4.49 -17.30
N ILE A 226 7.28 -5.72 -17.83
CA ILE A 226 8.31 -6.76 -17.63
C ILE A 226 9.64 -6.30 -18.22
N GLU A 227 9.67 -5.87 -19.48
CA GLU A 227 10.89 -5.39 -20.14
C GLU A 227 11.54 -4.23 -19.38
N THR A 228 10.72 -3.27 -18.92
CA THR A 228 11.21 -2.12 -18.14
C THR A 228 11.80 -2.55 -16.80
N ASN A 229 11.19 -3.53 -16.13
CA ASN A 229 11.68 -4.04 -14.85
C ASN A 229 12.95 -4.88 -15.02
N GLU A 230 13.09 -5.64 -16.11
CA GLU A 230 14.32 -6.37 -16.44
C GLU A 230 15.49 -5.42 -16.73
N ALA A 231 15.23 -4.33 -17.46
CA ALA A 231 16.21 -3.27 -17.68
C ALA A 231 16.69 -2.65 -16.35
N LYS A 232 15.75 -2.26 -15.47
CA LYS A 232 16.06 -1.72 -14.13
C LYS A 232 16.83 -2.71 -13.25
N LYS A 233 16.47 -3.99 -13.31
CA LYS A 233 17.16 -5.06 -12.56
C LYS A 233 18.62 -5.17 -13.01
N THR A 234 18.87 -5.13 -14.32
CA THR A 234 20.22 -5.19 -14.90
C THR A 234 21.06 -3.97 -14.50
N GLU A 235 20.46 -2.78 -14.55
CA GLU A 235 21.09 -1.54 -14.07
C GLU A 235 21.49 -1.63 -12.60
N LEU A 236 20.58 -2.08 -11.74
CA LEU A 236 20.81 -2.20 -10.30
C LEU A 236 21.89 -3.26 -9.96
N GLU A 237 21.96 -4.35 -10.71
CA GLU A 237 23.03 -5.34 -10.58
C GLU A 237 24.40 -4.76 -10.97
N ASN A 238 24.46 -3.96 -12.03
CA ASN A 238 25.67 -3.26 -12.43
C ASN A 238 26.12 -2.24 -11.37
N THR A 239 25.18 -1.47 -10.79
CA THR A 239 25.48 -0.55 -9.69
C THR A 239 26.03 -1.28 -8.47
N ARG A 240 25.44 -2.43 -8.08
CA ARG A 240 25.97 -3.25 -6.97
C ARG A 240 27.39 -3.76 -7.23
N LYS A 241 27.70 -4.19 -8.47
CA LYS A 241 29.06 -4.60 -8.87
C LYS A 241 30.05 -3.43 -8.80
N ALA A 242 29.63 -2.23 -9.24
CA ALA A 242 30.43 -1.02 -9.15
C ALA A 242 30.75 -0.65 -7.69
N THR A 243 29.75 -0.58 -6.81
CA THR A 243 29.94 -0.26 -5.38
C THR A 243 30.81 -1.30 -4.65
N SER A 244 30.69 -2.59 -5.00
CA SER A 244 31.57 -3.64 -4.45
C SER A 244 33.02 -3.44 -4.88
N THR A 245 33.25 -3.00 -6.12
CA THR A 245 34.59 -2.72 -6.65
C THR A 245 35.18 -1.46 -6.01
N GLU A 246 34.38 -0.41 -5.86
CA GLU A 246 34.76 0.84 -5.17
C GLU A 246 35.23 0.57 -3.74
N LYS A 247 34.47 -0.21 -2.95
CA LYS A 247 34.88 -0.62 -1.59
C LYS A 247 36.21 -1.38 -1.55
N LYS A 248 36.51 -2.18 -2.58
CA LYS A 248 37.81 -2.89 -2.68
C LYS A 248 38.94 -1.91 -2.99
N ILE A 249 38.71 -0.94 -3.86
CA ILE A 249 39.67 0.12 -4.19
C ILE A 249 39.98 0.94 -2.95
N ASP A 250 38.96 1.39 -2.21
CA ASP A 250 39.15 2.18 -0.98
C ASP A 250 39.97 1.42 0.07
N LYS A 251 39.72 0.11 0.23
CA LYS A 251 40.51 -0.74 1.12
C LYS A 251 41.97 -0.79 0.71
N ILE A 252 42.26 -1.04 -0.58
CA ILE A 252 43.63 -1.10 -1.11
C ILE A 252 44.33 0.26 -0.96
N CYS A 253 43.65 1.37 -1.25
CA CYS A 253 44.19 2.71 -1.06
C CYS A 253 44.50 3.01 0.41
N GLY A 254 43.68 2.53 1.35
CA GLY A 254 43.94 2.60 2.78
C GLY A 254 45.19 1.83 3.20
N GLU A 255 45.35 0.60 2.70
CA GLU A 255 46.53 -0.24 2.95
C GLU A 255 47.81 0.41 2.41
N LEU A 256 47.80 0.89 1.17
CA LEU A 256 48.94 1.60 0.56
C LEU A 256 49.34 2.86 1.32
N ARG A 257 48.37 3.63 1.82
CA ARG A 257 48.63 4.82 2.62
C ARG A 257 49.33 4.46 3.94
N ASN A 258 48.92 3.37 4.58
CA ASN A 258 49.56 2.90 5.80
C ASN A 258 50.99 2.42 5.54
N GLU A 259 51.22 1.65 4.47
CA GLU A 259 52.56 1.22 4.06
C GLU A 259 53.49 2.40 3.76
N GLN A 260 52.97 3.44 3.09
CA GLN A 260 53.70 4.67 2.82
C GLN A 260 54.08 5.39 4.12
N ASN A 261 53.16 5.50 5.08
CA ASN A 261 53.42 6.12 6.37
C ASN A 261 54.49 5.34 7.16
N ASP A 262 54.43 4.01 7.15
CA ASP A 262 55.42 3.16 7.81
C ASP A 262 56.80 3.26 7.13
N ALA A 263 56.84 3.35 5.80
CA ALA A 263 58.07 3.58 5.06
C ALA A 263 58.69 4.94 5.40
N ASN A 264 57.87 6.01 5.46
CA ASN A 264 58.31 7.34 5.85
C ASN A 264 58.88 7.37 7.26
N LYS A 265 58.17 6.76 8.22
CA LYS A 265 58.64 6.65 9.61
C LYS A 265 59.99 5.92 9.70
N ARG A 266 60.14 4.80 8.99
CA ARG A 266 61.43 4.06 8.92
C ARG A 266 62.57 4.88 8.32
N MET A 267 62.27 5.76 7.35
CA MET A 267 63.28 6.66 6.78
C MET A 267 63.68 7.75 7.77
N GLU A 268 62.71 8.32 8.49
CA GLU A 268 62.94 9.32 9.54
C GLU A 268 63.79 8.75 10.69
N ASP A 269 63.47 7.54 11.17
CA ASP A 269 64.25 6.85 12.19
C ASP A 269 65.71 6.62 11.74
N LYS A 270 65.92 6.23 10.48
CA LYS A 270 67.28 6.06 9.91
C LYS A 270 68.03 7.38 9.80
N LEU A 271 67.35 8.45 9.40
CA LEU A 271 67.95 9.79 9.30
C LEU A 271 68.36 10.30 10.69
N ASN A 272 67.50 10.15 11.68
CA ASN A 272 67.79 10.53 13.07
C ASN A 272 68.98 9.76 13.64
N ASN A 273 69.07 8.45 13.40
CA ASN A 273 70.23 7.65 13.80
C ASN A 273 71.53 8.13 13.13
N LEU A 274 71.49 8.49 11.83
CA LEU A 274 72.66 9.02 11.12
C LEU A 274 73.09 10.38 11.68
N ILE A 275 72.14 11.26 12.01
CA ILE A 275 72.41 12.56 12.64
C ILE A 275 73.06 12.35 14.01
N GLU A 276 72.56 11.42 14.82
CA GLU A 276 73.13 11.09 16.12
C GLU A 276 74.57 10.58 15.99
N MET A 277 74.82 9.63 15.07
CA MET A 277 76.17 9.14 14.78
C MET A 277 77.12 10.26 14.34
N PHE A 278 76.65 11.17 13.48
CA PHE A 278 77.41 12.32 13.04
C PHE A 278 77.77 13.25 14.21
N ASN A 279 76.78 13.59 15.06
CA ASN A 279 76.98 14.44 16.23
C ASN A 279 77.98 13.83 17.23
N GLN A 280 77.88 12.52 17.51
CA GLN A 280 78.84 11.80 18.36
C GLN A 280 80.25 11.83 17.77
N THR A 281 80.38 11.66 16.45
CA THR A 281 81.66 11.74 15.74
C THR A 281 82.25 13.14 15.85
N MET A 282 81.46 14.19 15.60
CA MET A 282 81.88 15.59 15.73
C MET A 282 82.35 15.92 17.15
N LEU A 283 81.62 15.49 18.19
CA LEU A 283 82.02 15.65 19.59
C LEU A 283 83.38 15.00 19.87
N LYS A 284 83.61 13.80 19.34
CA LYS A 284 84.85 13.04 19.55
C LYS A 284 86.07 13.67 18.87
N TYR A 285 85.91 14.22 17.67
CA TYR A 285 87.04 14.71 16.87
C TYR A 285 87.26 16.22 16.92
N VAL A 286 86.22 17.02 17.18
CA VAL A 286 86.32 18.49 17.17
C VAL A 286 86.46 19.06 18.58
N VAL A 287 85.69 18.56 19.54
CA VAL A 287 85.58 19.15 20.90
C VAL A 287 86.63 18.59 21.87
N MET A 288 86.92 17.29 21.81
CA MET A 288 87.89 16.64 22.70
C MET A 288 89.34 17.14 22.53
N PRO A 289 89.87 17.40 21.32
CA PRO A 289 91.22 17.93 21.17
C PRO A 289 91.36 19.39 21.64
N THR A 290 90.35 20.22 21.45
CA THR A 290 90.36 21.63 21.86
C THR A 290 90.27 21.81 23.38
N LEU A 291 89.52 20.94 24.09
CA LEU A 291 89.51 20.93 25.56
C LEU A 291 90.83 20.44 26.17
N LYS A 292 91.55 19.52 25.50
CA LYS A 292 92.86 19.05 25.98
C LYS A 292 93.96 20.12 25.88
N THR A 293 93.84 21.05 24.94
CA THR A 293 94.81 22.14 24.75
C THR A 293 94.56 23.31 25.71
N ASN A 294 93.32 23.53 26.17
CA ASN A 294 92.96 24.64 27.06
C ASN A 294 92.87 24.27 28.55
N PHE A 295 93.09 23.01 28.94
CA PHE A 295 93.13 22.60 30.36
C PHE A 295 94.49 22.79 31.04
N ILE A 296 95.51 23.31 30.34
CA ILE A 296 96.79 23.76 30.91
C ILE A 296 96.87 25.29 30.88
N THR A 297 95.88 25.97 31.44
CA THR A 297 95.96 27.33 32.00
C THR A 297 94.53 27.75 32.29
N PHE A 298 94.06 27.56 33.52
CA PHE A 298 93.11 28.46 34.22
C PHE A 298 92.74 27.80 35.55
N SER A 299 93.68 27.90 36.50
CA SER A 299 93.30 28.05 37.89
C SER A 299 92.80 29.48 38.07
N THR A 300 91.83 29.65 38.98
CA THR A 300 91.37 30.90 39.61
C THR A 300 90.51 31.87 38.78
N ILE A 301 89.22 32.01 39.19
CA ILE A 301 88.47 33.26 39.50
C ILE A 301 86.99 33.23 39.06
N THR A 302 86.14 33.06 40.09
CA THR A 302 84.88 33.75 40.45
C THR A 302 83.70 33.97 39.50
N LYS A 303 82.52 33.67 40.10
CA LYS A 303 81.23 34.38 40.11
C LYS A 303 80.28 34.24 38.91
N SER A 304 79.16 33.55 39.24
CA SER A 304 77.75 33.78 38.87
C SER A 304 77.47 35.09 38.11
N PRO A 305 76.67 35.02 37.04
CA PRO A 305 75.29 35.46 37.18
C PRO A 305 74.24 34.52 36.55
N GLU A 306 73.03 34.59 37.11
CA GLU A 306 71.77 34.05 36.62
C GLU A 306 71.46 34.50 35.18
N PRO A 307 70.80 33.64 34.37
CA PRO A 307 70.01 34.12 33.25
C PRO A 307 68.52 34.07 33.59
N THR A 308 67.92 35.25 33.55
CA THR A 308 66.49 35.53 33.49
C THR A 308 65.83 34.76 32.35
N ILE A 309 64.74 34.06 32.66
CA ILE A 309 63.83 33.45 31.69
C ILE A 309 62.98 34.57 31.10
N GLU A 310 63.32 35.05 29.90
CA GLU A 310 62.39 35.82 29.05
C GLU A 310 61.62 34.85 28.15
N THR A 311 60.34 34.71 28.45
CA THR A 311 59.30 34.15 27.59
C THR A 311 59.20 34.97 26.31
N PHE A 312 59.63 34.38 25.18
CA PHE A 312 59.37 34.91 23.85
C PHE A 312 58.19 34.13 23.24
N ASP A 313 57.01 34.76 23.27
CA ASP A 313 55.85 34.35 22.49
C ASP A 313 56.21 34.44 20.99
N GLN A 314 56.18 33.30 20.31
CA GLN A 314 56.27 33.26 18.85
C GLN A 314 54.98 32.65 18.31
N GLU A 315 54.08 33.55 17.86
CA GLU A 315 52.93 33.25 17.01
C GLU A 315 53.35 32.39 15.81
N LEU A 316 53.00 31.10 15.84
CA LEU A 316 52.96 30.26 14.66
C LEU A 316 51.59 30.42 14.01
N ARG A 317 51.51 31.35 13.05
CA ARG A 317 50.45 31.41 12.05
C ARG A 317 50.51 30.13 11.22
N ASN A 318 49.47 29.30 11.34
CA ASN A 318 49.19 28.21 10.41
C ASN A 318 48.60 28.81 9.12
N ASP A 319 49.46 29.27 8.21
CA ASP A 319 49.06 29.52 6.83
C ASP A 319 48.92 28.19 6.09
N LYS A 320 47.67 27.91 5.75
CA LYS A 320 47.19 26.74 5.02
C LYS A 320 47.63 26.87 3.56
N ILE A 321 48.74 26.24 3.19
CA ILE A 321 49.16 26.13 1.79
C ILE A 321 48.18 25.20 1.06
N SER A 322 47.21 25.81 0.39
CA SER A 322 46.36 25.16 -0.61
C SER A 322 47.13 25.09 -1.94
N ASN A 323 47.83 23.99 -2.18
CA ASN A 323 48.31 23.64 -3.52
C ASN A 323 47.13 23.17 -4.37
N GLY A 324 46.46 24.12 -5.03
CA GLY A 324 45.55 23.85 -6.13
C GLY A 324 46.34 23.75 -7.43
N THR A 325 46.54 22.54 -7.92
CA THR A 325 46.99 22.32 -9.30
C THR A 325 45.85 22.65 -10.25
N VAL A 326 46.07 23.70 -11.04
CA VAL A 326 45.30 24.03 -12.23
C VAL A 326 45.54 22.93 -13.27
N ILE A 327 44.49 22.16 -13.59
CA ILE A 327 44.38 21.48 -14.87
C ILE A 327 43.21 22.14 -15.58
N GLU A 328 43.55 23.02 -16.52
CA GLU A 328 42.67 23.38 -17.62
C GLU A 328 42.36 22.11 -18.41
N ASN A 329 41.08 21.77 -18.53
CA ASN A 329 40.60 21.09 -19.72
C ASN A 329 39.26 21.70 -20.13
N GLN A 330 39.26 22.19 -21.37
CA GLN A 330 38.16 22.85 -22.02
C GLN A 330 37.08 21.85 -22.47
N ASN A 331 35.86 22.37 -22.55
CA ASN A 331 34.76 22.01 -23.45
C ASN A 331 34.07 20.65 -23.26
N VAL A 332 32.80 20.66 -22.80
CA VAL A 332 31.63 20.32 -23.63
C VAL A 332 30.42 21.13 -23.16
N SER A 333 29.79 21.83 -24.10
CA SER A 333 28.53 22.56 -23.96
C SER A 333 27.35 21.59 -23.77
N ILE A 334 26.52 21.75 -22.73
CA ILE A 334 25.11 21.31 -22.75
C ILE A 334 24.23 22.37 -22.10
N ALA A 335 23.09 22.57 -22.74
CA ALA A 335 22.15 23.66 -22.59
C ALA A 335 21.47 23.78 -21.21
N LYS A 336 21.31 25.05 -20.84
CA LYS A 336 20.25 25.67 -20.06
C LYS A 336 18.90 24.93 -20.16
N LEU A 337 18.41 24.40 -19.04
CA LEU A 337 17.00 24.11 -18.79
C LEU A 337 16.68 24.43 -17.33
N GLU A 338 15.46 24.89 -17.14
CA GLU A 338 14.99 25.76 -16.09
C GLU A 338 14.82 25.06 -14.74
N SER A 339 15.07 25.84 -13.69
CA SER A 339 14.81 25.49 -12.30
C SER A 339 13.31 25.43 -12.02
N ILE A 340 12.82 24.28 -11.57
CA ILE A 340 11.63 24.18 -10.73
C ILE A 340 12.09 23.68 -9.36
N THR A 341 11.86 24.51 -8.34
CA THR A 341 12.10 24.24 -6.93
C THR A 341 11.06 23.25 -6.41
N GLU A 342 11.47 22.01 -6.12
CA GLU A 342 10.73 21.12 -5.22
C GLU A 342 11.43 21.08 -3.85
N ALA A 343 10.65 21.39 -2.83
CA ALA A 343 11.05 21.39 -1.44
C ALA A 343 11.19 19.95 -0.95
N ASN A 344 12.39 19.58 -0.53
CA ASN A 344 12.67 18.36 0.22
C ASN A 344 12.13 18.48 1.65
N SER A 345 11.24 17.57 2.02
CA SER A 345 10.97 17.17 3.41
C SER A 345 11.66 15.83 3.65
N PRO A 346 12.53 15.67 4.66
CA PRO A 346 13.07 14.38 5.05
C PRO A 346 12.21 13.73 6.15
N ASP A 347 12.48 12.45 6.36
CA ASP A 347 12.00 11.51 7.40
C ASP A 347 10.76 10.66 7.10
N GLU A 348 10.97 9.34 7.29
CA GLU A 348 10.02 8.21 7.33
C GLU A 348 10.11 7.14 6.21
N THR A 349 11.30 6.71 5.80
CA THR A 349 11.44 5.46 4.99
C THR A 349 12.23 4.33 5.64
N ASP A 350 12.81 4.49 6.84
CA ASP A 350 13.68 3.46 7.43
C ASP A 350 12.98 2.40 8.30
N GLN A 351 11.65 2.41 8.44
CA GLN A 351 10.92 1.41 9.26
C GLN A 351 10.26 0.27 8.49
N VAL A 352 10.04 0.38 7.18
CA VAL A 352 9.23 -0.62 6.44
C VAL A 352 10.06 -1.84 5.99
N ASP A 353 11.37 -1.68 5.77
CA ASP A 353 12.22 -2.77 5.26
C ASP A 353 12.64 -3.79 6.33
N ARG A 354 12.39 -3.54 7.61
CA ARG A 354 12.77 -4.45 8.69
C ARG A 354 11.70 -5.51 9.01
N GLU A 355 10.43 -5.27 8.65
CA GLU A 355 9.32 -6.19 8.99
C GLU A 355 9.09 -7.31 7.95
N VAL A 356 9.58 -7.14 6.72
CA VAL A 356 9.39 -8.12 5.63
C VAL A 356 10.38 -9.29 5.72
N ASN A 357 11.55 -9.10 6.33
CA ASN A 357 12.58 -10.15 6.42
C ASN A 357 12.39 -11.14 7.58
N GLU A 358 11.57 -10.84 8.59
CA GLU A 358 11.35 -11.76 9.72
C GLU A 358 10.32 -12.85 9.41
N ARG A 359 9.38 -12.62 8.48
CA ARG A 359 8.34 -13.61 8.15
C ARG A 359 8.75 -14.71 7.15
N VAL A 360 9.88 -14.56 6.47
CA VAL A 360 10.35 -15.57 5.50
C VAL A 360 11.15 -16.70 6.20
N VAL A 361 11.69 -16.44 7.39
CA VAL A 361 12.50 -17.42 8.12
C VAL A 361 11.62 -18.46 8.85
N ASP A 362 10.43 -18.11 9.29
CA ASP A 362 9.54 -19.03 10.02
C ASP A 362 8.77 -20.02 9.15
N SER A 363 8.54 -19.71 7.86
CA SER A 363 7.80 -20.62 6.97
C SER A 363 8.63 -21.81 6.47
N THR A 364 9.96 -21.76 6.59
CA THR A 364 10.84 -22.84 6.09
C THR A 364 11.05 -23.95 7.14
N ARG A 365 10.79 -23.67 8.42
CA ARG A 365 10.99 -24.64 9.51
C ARG A 365 9.80 -25.57 9.75
N ALA A 366 8.60 -25.23 9.27
CA ALA A 366 7.39 -26.04 9.48
C ALA A 366 7.26 -27.25 8.54
N ASN A 367 8.06 -27.33 7.46
CA ASN A 367 7.93 -28.40 6.44
C ASN A 367 8.97 -29.54 6.57
N GLN A 368 9.76 -29.59 7.65
CA GLN A 368 10.75 -30.67 7.87
C GLN A 368 10.38 -31.70 8.96
N GLU A 369 9.25 -31.55 9.66
CA GLU A 369 8.85 -32.48 10.74
C GLU A 369 7.73 -33.47 10.35
N GLN A 370 7.42 -33.65 9.06
CA GLN A 370 6.30 -34.52 8.63
C GLN A 370 6.68 -35.65 7.67
N GLN A 371 7.92 -36.14 7.72
CA GLN A 371 8.36 -37.37 7.03
C GLN A 371 9.31 -38.22 7.88
N VAL A 372 8.81 -38.77 8.99
CA VAL A 372 9.30 -40.03 9.57
C VAL A 372 8.12 -40.68 10.27
N ASP A 373 7.42 -41.58 9.57
CA ASP A 373 6.72 -42.77 10.08
C ASP A 373 5.67 -43.20 9.04
N GLU A 374 6.12 -44.00 8.07
CA GLU A 374 5.37 -45.11 7.43
C GLU A 374 6.33 -46.07 6.73
#